data_AF-A0A9D6H4N3-F1
#
_entry.id   AF-A0A9D6H4N3-F1
#
_cell.length_a   1.000
_cell.length_b   1.000
_cell.length_c   1.000
_cell.angle_alpha   90.00
_cell.angle_beta   90.00
_cell.angle_gamma   90.00
#
_symmetry.space_group_name_H-M   'P 1'
#
loop_
_entity.id
_entity.type
_entity.pdbx_description
1 polymer ?
#
loop_
_entity_poly.entity_id
_entity_poly.type
_entity_poly.pdbx_seq_one_letter_code
_entity_poly.pdbx_strand_id
1 'polypeptide(L)'
;MTRVAIDSVAARAEAPVRAYLACARLAWIDDVDAFAARFAADHAALRAAAESGLPFRRGVVRALLAAARDARKATGACTGCDCTQPCETPLDPQAFEAFERAWAAGVVAAAAARTRDAAETAGEADAWDIFRKTALEGHETSALARERGITTAEARARATRMAEPFDRALRDALREEGIASEDIDDELAWLMEAATR
;
A
#
# COMPACT_ATOMS: atom_id res chain seq x y z
N MET A 1 -8.33 -1.02 -15.55
CA MET A 1 -8.99 -1.02 -14.21
C MET A 1 -10.36 -0.36 -14.30
N THR A 2 -11.34 -0.78 -13.49
CA THR A 2 -12.64 -0.09 -13.37
C THR A 2 -12.50 1.13 -12.44
N ARG A 3 -13.44 2.10 -12.51
CA ARG A 3 -13.41 3.29 -11.64
C ARG A 3 -13.41 2.94 -10.14
N VAL A 4 -14.21 1.95 -9.75
CA VAL A 4 -14.28 1.46 -8.35
C VAL A 4 -12.96 0.85 -7.89
N ALA A 5 -12.25 0.13 -8.78
CA ALA A 5 -10.92 -0.38 -8.47
C ALA A 5 -9.91 0.75 -8.30
N ILE A 6 -9.96 1.80 -9.14
CA ILE A 6 -9.10 2.98 -9.01
C ILE A 6 -9.33 3.66 -7.66
N ASP A 7 -10.59 3.90 -7.26
CA ASP A 7 -10.90 4.56 -5.99
C ASP A 7 -10.43 3.73 -4.78
N SER A 8 -10.59 2.41 -4.80
CA SER A 8 -10.10 1.51 -3.74
C SER A 8 -8.57 1.44 -3.66
N VAL A 9 -7.87 1.56 -4.79
CA VAL A 9 -6.40 1.55 -4.82
C VAL A 9 -5.86 2.94 -4.45
N ALA A 10 -6.50 4.00 -4.93
CA ALA A 10 -6.16 5.40 -4.64
C ALA A 10 -6.25 5.74 -3.15
N ALA A 11 -7.23 5.19 -2.42
CA ALA A 11 -7.36 5.38 -0.99
C ALA A 11 -6.11 4.95 -0.18
N ARG A 12 -5.25 4.11 -0.77
CA ARG A 12 -3.99 3.66 -0.16
C ARG A 12 -2.81 4.59 -0.43
N ALA A 13 -2.93 5.58 -1.33
CA ALA A 13 -1.79 6.33 -1.83
C ALA A 13 -1.22 7.38 -0.86
N GLU A 14 -2.03 7.89 0.08
CA GLU A 14 -1.61 8.99 0.95
C GLU A 14 -0.40 8.65 1.84
N ALA A 15 -0.48 7.55 2.60
CA ALA A 15 0.61 7.16 3.50
C ALA A 15 1.93 6.82 2.76
N PRO A 16 1.92 6.08 1.63
CA PRO A 16 3.10 5.88 0.79
C PRO A 16 3.68 7.18 0.23
N VAL A 17 2.84 8.10 -0.25
CA VAL A 17 3.30 9.41 -0.75
C VAL A 17 3.94 10.22 0.36
N ARG A 18 3.34 10.23 1.55
CA ARG A 18 3.91 10.88 2.74
C ARG A 18 5.27 10.27 3.10
N ALA A 19 5.38 8.93 3.10
CA ALA A 19 6.64 8.24 3.36
C ALA A 19 7.71 8.58 2.32
N TYR A 20 7.34 8.65 1.04
CA TYR A 20 8.25 9.11 -0.03
C TYR A 20 8.76 10.52 0.27
N LEU A 21 7.86 11.47 0.47
CA LEU A 21 8.21 12.89 0.64
C LEU A 21 9.04 13.14 1.91
N ALA A 22 8.79 12.40 3.00
CA ALA A 22 9.55 12.50 4.24
C ALA A 22 11.00 12.02 4.09
N CYS A 23 11.26 11.07 3.19
CA CYS A 23 12.59 10.53 2.92
C CYS A 23 13.29 11.21 1.73
N ALA A 24 12.52 11.79 0.80
CA ALA A 24 13.06 12.43 -0.39
C ALA A 24 13.81 13.72 -0.04
N ARG A 25 14.84 14.02 -0.83
CA ARG A 25 15.58 15.29 -0.75
C ARG A 25 14.80 16.46 -1.36
N LEU A 26 13.57 16.68 -0.87
CA LEU A 26 12.64 17.73 -1.32
C LEU A 26 12.41 18.77 -0.22
N ALA A 27 13.51 19.27 0.37
CA ALA A 27 13.50 20.20 1.51
C ALA A 27 12.81 21.56 1.24
N TRP A 28 12.34 21.83 0.01
CA TRP A 28 11.54 23.00 -0.32
C TRP A 28 10.03 22.79 -0.06
N ILE A 29 9.61 21.57 0.24
CA ILE A 29 8.26 21.25 0.68
C ILE A 29 8.23 21.36 2.20
N ASP A 30 7.75 22.49 2.72
CA ASP A 30 7.74 22.78 4.15
C ASP A 30 6.70 21.95 4.93
N ASP A 31 5.58 21.61 4.27
CA ASP A 31 4.49 20.81 4.85
C ASP A 31 4.25 19.55 3.99
N VAL A 32 4.95 18.47 4.36
CA VAL A 32 4.88 17.17 3.69
C VAL A 32 3.48 16.55 3.83
N ASP A 33 2.85 16.69 5.00
CA ASP A 33 1.55 16.09 5.28
C ASP A 33 0.46 16.74 4.42
N ALA A 34 0.42 18.08 4.39
CA ALA A 34 -0.55 18.79 3.55
C ALA A 34 -0.30 18.54 2.05
N PHE A 35 0.97 18.41 1.63
CA PHE A 35 1.28 18.07 0.24
C PHE A 35 0.78 16.66 -0.11
N ALA A 36 1.08 15.67 0.75
CA ALA A 36 0.66 14.29 0.54
C ALA A 36 -0.87 14.16 0.49
N ALA A 37 -1.58 14.79 1.43
CA ALA A 37 -3.04 14.80 1.47
C ALA A 37 -3.64 15.45 0.21
N ARG A 38 -3.09 16.60 -0.22
CA ARG A 38 -3.54 17.27 -1.45
C ARG A 38 -3.31 16.41 -2.68
N PHE A 39 -2.15 15.76 -2.78
CA PHE A 39 -1.85 14.86 -3.88
C PHE A 39 -2.80 13.63 -3.89
N ALA A 40 -3.05 13.03 -2.74
CA ALA A 40 -3.98 11.90 -2.61
C ALA A 40 -5.44 12.27 -2.94
N ALA A 41 -5.82 13.54 -2.75
CA ALA A 41 -7.11 14.07 -3.17
C ALA A 41 -7.19 14.45 -4.67
N ASP A 42 -6.06 14.46 -5.39
CA ASP A 42 -6.01 14.80 -6.81
C ASP A 42 -6.39 13.59 -7.69
N HIS A 43 -7.69 13.47 -7.96
CA HIS A 43 -8.23 12.42 -8.82
C HIS A 43 -7.65 12.44 -10.25
N ALA A 44 -7.20 13.60 -10.77
CA ALA A 44 -6.61 13.66 -12.10
C ALA A 44 -5.21 13.03 -12.09
N ALA A 45 -4.40 13.33 -11.07
CA ALA A 45 -3.09 12.71 -10.88
C ALA A 45 -3.20 11.19 -10.70
N LEU A 46 -4.14 10.73 -9.87
CA LEU A 46 -4.36 9.30 -9.62
C LEU A 46 -4.94 8.56 -10.84
N ARG A 47 -5.76 9.23 -11.65
CA ARG A 47 -6.22 8.67 -12.93
C ARG A 47 -5.05 8.53 -13.91
N ALA A 48 -4.21 9.54 -14.03
CA ALA A 48 -3.02 9.48 -14.88
C ALA A 48 -2.06 8.37 -14.44
N ALA A 49 -1.95 8.11 -13.13
CA ALA A 49 -1.22 6.96 -12.59
C ALA A 49 -1.81 5.62 -13.08
N ALA A 50 -3.13 5.45 -13.01
CA ALA A 50 -3.81 4.23 -13.50
C ALA A 50 -3.69 4.02 -15.02
N GLU A 51 -3.61 5.11 -15.78
CA GLU A 51 -3.51 5.09 -17.26
C GLU A 51 -2.05 4.96 -17.75
N SER A 52 -1.08 4.93 -16.85
CA SER A 52 0.35 4.95 -17.18
C SER A 52 0.88 3.66 -17.84
N GLY A 53 0.12 2.58 -17.82
CA GLY A 53 0.55 1.25 -18.27
C GLY A 53 1.54 0.56 -17.34
N LEU A 54 1.82 1.15 -16.17
CA LEU A 54 2.63 0.58 -15.10
C LEU A 54 1.71 0.01 -14.00
N PRO A 55 2.23 -0.87 -13.12
CA PRO A 55 1.59 -1.12 -11.83
C PRO A 55 1.22 0.20 -11.15
N PHE A 56 0.00 0.30 -10.62
CA PHE A 56 -0.56 1.57 -10.16
C PHE A 56 0.37 2.31 -9.18
N ARG A 57 1.05 1.59 -8.26
CA ARG A 57 2.01 2.20 -7.32
C ARG A 57 3.16 2.94 -8.01
N ARG A 58 3.69 2.39 -9.11
CA ARG A 58 4.75 3.04 -9.91
C ARG A 58 4.19 4.23 -10.68
N GLY A 59 2.95 4.11 -11.18
CA GLY A 59 2.20 5.22 -11.74
C GLY A 59 2.03 6.38 -10.74
N VAL A 60 1.73 6.08 -9.47
CA VAL A 60 1.60 7.05 -8.39
C VAL A 60 2.91 7.81 -8.15
N VAL A 61 4.04 7.11 -8.05
CA VAL A 61 5.35 7.77 -7.87
C VAL A 61 5.68 8.67 -9.06
N ARG A 62 5.42 8.21 -10.29
CA ARG A 62 5.61 9.04 -11.49
C ARG A 62 4.75 10.31 -11.45
N ALA A 63 3.48 10.19 -11.07
CA ALA A 63 2.56 11.31 -10.93
C ALA A 63 3.00 12.26 -9.80
N LEU A 64 3.47 11.73 -8.67
CA LEU A 64 4.01 12.49 -7.54
C LEU A 64 5.22 13.34 -7.96
N LEU A 65 6.18 12.74 -8.66
CA LEU A 65 7.37 13.44 -9.15
C LEU A 65 7.01 14.57 -10.13
N ALA A 66 5.95 14.38 -10.92
CA ALA A 66 5.41 15.43 -11.77
C ALA A 66 4.73 16.55 -10.98
N ALA A 67 3.89 16.21 -10.00
CA ALA A 67 3.25 17.20 -9.13
C ALA A 67 4.26 18.02 -8.32
N ALA A 68 5.29 17.36 -7.78
CA ALA A 68 6.38 18.02 -7.06
C ALA A 68 7.13 19.01 -7.97
N ARG A 69 7.40 18.64 -9.22
CA ARG A 69 8.02 19.53 -10.20
C ARG A 69 7.17 20.77 -10.47
N ASP A 70 5.88 20.57 -10.72
CA ASP A 70 5.00 21.67 -11.10
C ASP A 70 4.78 22.62 -9.92
N ALA A 71 4.67 22.09 -8.70
CA ALA A 71 4.70 22.88 -7.48
C ALA A 71 6.03 23.66 -7.31
N ARG A 72 7.18 23.04 -7.61
CA ARG A 72 8.48 23.75 -7.58
C ARG A 72 8.54 24.88 -8.60
N LYS A 73 8.05 24.66 -9.83
CA LYS A 73 7.97 25.71 -10.86
C LYS A 73 7.11 26.88 -10.40
N ALA A 74 5.99 26.62 -9.74
CA ALA A 74 5.09 27.64 -9.22
C ALA A 74 5.74 28.54 -8.14
N THR A 75 6.79 28.07 -7.45
CA THR A 75 7.59 28.91 -6.53
C THR A 75 8.51 29.91 -7.25
N GLY A 76 8.54 29.92 -8.58
CA GLY A 76 9.44 30.77 -9.37
C GLY A 76 10.85 30.21 -9.49
N ALA A 77 11.14 29.02 -8.96
CA ALA A 77 12.46 28.38 -9.03
C ALA A 77 12.94 28.08 -10.47
N CYS A 78 12.04 28.11 -11.45
CA CYS A 78 12.36 27.95 -12.88
C CYS A 78 12.22 29.25 -13.67
N THR A 79 12.06 30.41 -13.02
CA THR A 79 11.98 31.71 -13.70
C THR A 79 13.31 31.98 -14.41
N GLY A 80 13.30 31.99 -15.75
CA GLY A 80 14.51 32.18 -16.56
C GLY A 80 15.29 30.91 -16.91
N CYS A 81 14.74 29.71 -16.64
CA CYS A 81 15.35 28.46 -17.11
C CYS A 81 15.10 28.28 -18.63
N ASP A 82 16.16 28.23 -19.42
CA ASP A 82 16.13 27.87 -20.85
C ASP A 82 16.29 26.34 -21.03
N CYS A 83 15.58 25.58 -20.20
CA CYS A 83 15.64 24.13 -20.25
C CYS A 83 14.86 23.63 -21.48
N THR A 84 15.59 23.37 -22.57
CA THR A 84 15.07 22.79 -23.83
C THR A 84 14.72 21.30 -23.72
N GLN A 85 15.14 20.63 -22.65
CA GLN A 85 14.74 19.27 -22.29
C GLN A 85 13.81 19.25 -21.08
N PRO A 86 12.90 18.26 -20.96
CA PRO A 86 12.07 18.10 -19.78
C PRO A 86 12.94 17.94 -18.53
N CYS A 87 12.87 18.89 -17.59
CA CYS A 87 13.53 18.74 -16.30
C CYS A 87 12.87 17.60 -15.52
N GLU A 88 13.46 16.40 -15.53
CA GLU A 88 12.94 15.29 -14.75
C GLU A 88 13.27 15.46 -13.26
N THR A 89 12.31 15.14 -12.39
CA THR A 89 12.59 15.04 -10.95
C THR A 89 13.13 13.62 -10.77
N PRO A 90 14.40 13.43 -10.40
CA PRO A 90 14.97 12.10 -10.29
C PRO A 90 14.25 11.32 -9.19
N LEU A 91 14.09 10.01 -9.42
CA LEU A 91 13.64 9.10 -8.39
C LEU A 91 14.73 8.99 -7.31
N ASP A 92 14.40 9.35 -6.07
CA ASP A 92 15.25 9.08 -4.91
C ASP A 92 15.09 7.60 -4.48
N PRO A 93 16.16 6.77 -4.52
CA PRO A 93 16.05 5.35 -4.18
C PRO A 93 15.61 5.09 -2.73
N GLN A 94 16.09 5.87 -1.77
CA GLN A 94 15.75 5.67 -0.35
C GLN A 94 14.30 6.08 -0.09
N ALA A 95 13.84 7.15 -0.72
CA ALA A 95 12.44 7.55 -0.67
C ALA A 95 11.52 6.54 -1.34
N PHE A 96 11.97 5.95 -2.46
CA PHE A 96 11.22 4.92 -3.15
C PHE A 96 11.10 3.64 -2.31
N GLU A 97 12.16 3.22 -1.60
CA GLU A 97 12.06 2.11 -0.65
C GLU A 97 11.08 2.39 0.49
N ALA A 98 11.07 3.61 1.03
CA ALA A 98 10.12 4.00 2.08
C ALA A 98 8.67 4.00 1.57
N PHE A 99 8.46 4.49 0.33
CA PHE A 99 7.17 4.40 -0.36
C PHE A 99 6.72 2.95 -0.53
N GLU A 100 7.58 2.08 -1.05
CA GLU A 100 7.28 0.68 -1.33
C GLU A 100 6.91 -0.08 -0.04
N ARG A 101 7.62 0.16 1.08
CA ARG A 101 7.25 -0.41 2.39
C ARG A 101 5.88 0.05 2.88
N ALA A 102 5.63 1.37 2.82
CA ALA A 102 4.34 1.92 3.23
C ALA A 102 3.20 1.42 2.32
N TRP A 103 3.46 1.22 1.04
CA TRP A 103 2.51 0.64 0.09
C TRP A 103 2.18 -0.81 0.44
N ALA A 104 3.21 -1.63 0.68
CA ALA A 104 3.06 -3.02 1.12
C ALA A 104 2.22 -3.12 2.40
N ALA A 105 2.51 -2.31 3.42
CA ALA A 105 1.72 -2.25 4.64
C ALA A 105 0.24 -1.88 4.37
N GLY A 106 -0.01 -0.94 3.46
CA GLY A 106 -1.37 -0.57 3.03
C GLY A 106 -2.11 -1.70 2.33
N VAL A 107 -1.42 -2.51 1.51
CA VAL A 107 -2.00 -3.70 0.86
C VAL A 107 -2.37 -4.76 1.90
N VAL A 108 -1.45 -5.06 2.84
CA VAL A 108 -1.71 -6.00 3.95
C VAL A 108 -2.89 -5.56 4.79
N ALA A 109 -2.96 -4.28 5.15
CA ALA A 109 -4.07 -3.72 5.93
C ALA A 109 -5.41 -3.82 5.18
N ALA A 110 -5.43 -3.54 3.87
CA ALA A 110 -6.63 -3.68 3.06
C ALA A 110 -7.09 -5.14 2.94
N ALA A 111 -6.16 -6.07 2.72
CA ALA A 111 -6.48 -7.50 2.70
C ALA A 111 -7.01 -7.97 4.05
N ALA A 112 -6.37 -7.57 5.16
CA ALA A 112 -6.80 -7.90 6.51
C ALA A 112 -8.21 -7.36 6.81
N ALA A 113 -8.54 -6.14 6.39
CA ALA A 113 -9.88 -5.58 6.53
C ALA A 113 -10.92 -6.40 5.75
N ARG A 114 -10.64 -6.75 4.48
CA ARG A 114 -11.54 -7.59 3.67
C ARG A 114 -11.76 -8.97 4.29
N THR A 115 -10.69 -9.61 4.77
CA THR A 115 -10.78 -10.93 5.41
C THR A 115 -11.55 -10.86 6.73
N ARG A 116 -11.34 -9.82 7.54
CA ARG A 116 -12.13 -9.57 8.75
C ARG A 116 -13.61 -9.47 8.43
N ASP A 117 -13.98 -8.57 7.50
CA ASP A 117 -15.38 -8.30 7.19
C ASP A 117 -16.09 -9.56 6.63
N ALA A 118 -15.37 -10.37 5.84
CA ALA A 118 -15.85 -11.67 5.37
C ALA A 118 -16.01 -12.69 6.51
N ALA A 119 -15.04 -12.76 7.43
CA ALA A 119 -15.09 -13.65 8.59
C ALA A 119 -16.23 -13.27 9.55
N GLU A 120 -16.45 -11.98 9.80
CA GLU A 120 -17.57 -11.48 10.60
C GLU A 120 -18.92 -11.89 9.99
N THR A 121 -19.08 -11.70 8.67
CA THR A 121 -20.28 -12.11 7.94
C THR A 121 -20.52 -13.62 8.02
N ALA A 122 -19.44 -14.41 8.01
CA ALA A 122 -19.50 -15.87 8.12
C ALA A 122 -19.63 -16.40 9.56
N GLY A 123 -19.62 -15.54 10.59
CA GLY A 123 -19.62 -15.96 12.00
C GLY A 123 -18.28 -16.55 12.47
N GLU A 124 -17.19 -16.32 11.73
CA GLU A 124 -15.83 -16.80 11.99
C GLU A 124 -14.92 -15.70 12.58
N ALA A 125 -15.49 -14.66 13.19
CA ALA A 125 -14.73 -13.54 13.77
C ALA A 125 -13.65 -13.98 14.78
N ASP A 126 -13.91 -15.04 15.57
CA ASP A 126 -12.91 -15.59 16.49
C ASP A 126 -11.75 -16.27 15.76
N ALA A 127 -12.03 -16.98 14.65
CA ALA A 127 -10.98 -17.59 13.84
C ALA A 127 -10.09 -16.52 13.21
N TRP A 128 -10.69 -15.43 12.73
CA TRP A 128 -9.97 -14.26 12.26
C TRP A 128 -9.08 -13.62 13.35
N ASP A 129 -9.60 -13.41 14.57
CA ASP A 129 -8.81 -12.82 15.65
C ASP A 129 -7.59 -13.67 16.01
N ILE A 130 -7.76 -15.00 16.08
CA ILE A 130 -6.63 -15.91 16.32
C ILE A 130 -5.63 -15.83 15.17
N PHE A 131 -6.08 -15.90 13.92
CA PHE A 131 -5.21 -15.80 12.75
C PHE A 131 -4.41 -14.50 12.76
N ARG A 132 -5.06 -13.34 12.85
CA ARG A 132 -4.41 -12.02 12.89
C ARG A 132 -3.34 -11.95 13.97
N LYS A 133 -3.68 -12.33 15.21
CA LYS A 133 -2.73 -12.28 16.33
C LYS A 133 -1.52 -13.20 16.11
N THR A 134 -1.74 -14.40 15.58
CA THR A 134 -0.64 -15.34 15.32
C THR A 134 0.21 -14.97 14.11
N ALA A 135 -0.42 -14.77 12.95
CA ALA A 135 0.24 -14.66 11.67
C ALA A 135 0.75 -13.24 11.36
N LEU A 136 0.09 -12.21 11.88
CA LEU A 136 0.43 -10.80 11.59
C LEU A 136 1.12 -10.12 12.78
N GLU A 137 0.81 -10.53 14.01
CA GLU A 137 1.35 -9.91 15.24
C GLU A 137 2.33 -10.81 16.01
N GLY A 138 2.54 -12.06 15.57
CA GLY A 138 3.53 -12.96 16.16
C GLY A 138 3.17 -13.51 17.54
N HIS A 139 1.89 -13.47 17.94
CA HIS A 139 1.45 -14.07 19.20
C HIS A 139 1.53 -15.60 19.17
N GLU A 140 1.91 -16.18 20.31
CA GLU A 140 1.91 -17.62 20.52
C GLU A 140 0.48 -18.19 20.49
N THR A 141 0.24 -19.18 19.63
CA THR A 141 -1.08 -19.85 19.54
C THR A 141 -1.50 -20.50 20.85
N SER A 142 -0.53 -20.95 21.65
CA SER A 142 -0.78 -21.57 22.97
C SER A 142 -1.34 -20.57 23.98
N ALA A 143 -0.90 -19.31 23.96
CA ALA A 143 -1.41 -18.25 24.82
C ALA A 143 -2.86 -17.91 24.46
N LEU A 144 -3.15 -17.76 23.16
CA LEU A 144 -4.50 -17.46 22.66
C LEU A 144 -5.49 -18.59 22.94
N ALA A 145 -5.04 -19.84 22.88
CA ALA A 145 -5.85 -21.01 23.23
C ALA A 145 -6.26 -20.99 24.71
N ARG A 146 -5.30 -20.69 25.60
CA ARG A 146 -5.55 -20.56 27.05
C ARG A 146 -6.53 -19.43 27.37
N GLU A 147 -6.39 -18.27 26.74
CA GLU A 147 -7.31 -17.13 26.90
C GLU A 147 -8.76 -17.48 26.56
N ARG A 148 -8.95 -18.40 25.60
CA ARG A 148 -10.25 -18.81 25.07
C ARG A 148 -10.82 -20.08 25.71
N GLY A 149 -10.05 -20.74 26.58
CA GLY A 149 -10.43 -22.03 27.14
C GLY A 149 -10.54 -23.17 26.11
N ILE A 150 -9.77 -23.10 25.02
CA ILE A 150 -9.70 -24.14 23.98
C ILE A 150 -8.33 -24.80 23.96
N THR A 151 -8.19 -25.93 23.26
CA THR A 151 -6.90 -26.58 23.06
C THR A 151 -6.05 -25.81 22.04
N THR A 152 -4.72 -25.94 22.12
CA THR A 152 -3.81 -25.36 21.12
C THR A 152 -4.06 -25.92 19.72
N ALA A 153 -4.50 -27.18 19.61
CA ALA A 153 -4.86 -27.80 18.32
C ALA A 153 -6.08 -27.11 17.70
N GLU A 154 -7.12 -26.83 18.49
CA GLU A 154 -8.30 -26.10 18.01
C GLU A 154 -7.95 -24.67 17.60
N ALA A 155 -7.13 -23.96 18.39
CA ALA A 155 -6.67 -22.62 18.04
C ALA A 155 -5.89 -22.61 16.71
N ARG A 156 -4.97 -23.57 16.51
CA ARG A 156 -4.26 -23.72 15.22
C ARG A 156 -5.21 -24.00 14.07
N ALA A 157 -6.16 -24.93 14.25
CA ALA A 157 -7.15 -25.24 13.22
C ALA A 157 -8.01 -24.02 12.86
N ARG A 158 -8.39 -23.18 13.84
CA ARG A 158 -9.09 -21.91 13.60
C ARG A 158 -8.24 -20.93 12.80
N ALA A 159 -6.98 -20.74 13.19
CA ALA A 159 -6.07 -19.86 12.46
C ALA A 159 -5.87 -20.30 11.00
N THR A 160 -5.62 -21.59 10.76
CA THR A 160 -5.37 -22.13 9.42
C THR A 160 -6.54 -21.90 8.46
N ARG A 161 -7.79 -21.92 8.93
CA ARG A 161 -8.97 -21.64 8.08
C ARG A 161 -8.96 -20.24 7.48
N MET A 162 -8.28 -19.29 8.09
CA MET A 162 -8.22 -17.89 7.63
C MET A 162 -7.06 -17.63 6.66
N ALA A 163 -6.12 -18.57 6.52
CA ALA A 163 -4.97 -18.40 5.63
C ALA A 163 -5.37 -18.25 4.16
N GLU A 164 -6.26 -19.11 3.65
CA GLU A 164 -6.72 -19.03 2.26
C GLU A 164 -7.58 -17.77 1.99
N PRO A 165 -8.56 -17.40 2.83
CA PRO A 165 -9.27 -16.13 2.68
C PRO A 165 -8.35 -14.90 2.67
N PHE A 166 -7.31 -14.90 3.49
CA PHE A 166 -6.33 -13.81 3.54
C PHE A 166 -5.42 -13.77 2.30
N ASP A 167 -4.88 -14.92 1.89
CA ASP A 167 -4.10 -15.04 0.65
C ASP A 167 -4.89 -14.57 -0.57
N ARG A 168 -6.16 -14.99 -0.67
CA ARG A 168 -7.07 -14.54 -1.72
C ARG A 168 -7.24 -13.03 -1.72
N ALA A 169 -7.46 -12.42 -0.55
CA ALA A 169 -7.63 -10.98 -0.42
C ALA A 169 -6.36 -10.20 -0.83
N LEU A 170 -5.16 -10.73 -0.52
CA LEU A 170 -3.89 -10.16 -0.97
C LEU A 170 -3.75 -10.24 -2.49
N ARG A 171 -4.01 -11.40 -3.09
CA ARG A 171 -3.95 -11.58 -4.55
C ARG A 171 -4.93 -10.67 -5.27
N ASP A 172 -6.14 -10.50 -4.74
CA ASP A 172 -7.13 -9.58 -5.31
C ASP A 172 -6.67 -8.12 -5.23
N ALA A 173 -6.06 -7.70 -4.12
CA ALA A 173 -5.51 -6.36 -3.97
C ALA A 173 -4.37 -6.05 -4.97
N LEU A 174 -3.54 -7.05 -5.29
CA LEU A 174 -2.47 -6.94 -6.30
C LEU A 174 -3.03 -6.91 -7.74
N ARG A 175 -4.04 -7.72 -8.05
CA ARG A 175 -4.73 -7.68 -9.35
C ARG A 175 -5.41 -6.33 -9.59
N GLU A 176 -6.03 -5.77 -8.56
CA GLU A 176 -6.63 -4.44 -8.62
C GLU A 176 -5.60 -3.35 -8.92
N GLU A 177 -4.34 -3.54 -8.50
CA GLU A 177 -3.22 -2.64 -8.79
C GLU A 177 -2.70 -2.76 -10.24
N GLY A 178 -3.12 -3.80 -10.95
CA GLY A 178 -2.67 -4.09 -12.31
C GLY A 178 -1.44 -4.99 -12.40
N ILE A 179 -1.10 -5.72 -11.34
CA ILE A 179 -0.05 -6.76 -11.38
C ILE A 179 -0.53 -7.93 -12.26
N ALA A 180 0.34 -8.37 -13.16
CA ALA A 180 0.05 -9.49 -14.06
C ALA A 180 -0.05 -10.80 -13.26
N SER A 181 -0.88 -11.74 -13.71
CA SER A 181 -1.17 -12.95 -12.92
C SER A 181 0.05 -13.82 -12.69
N GLU A 182 0.96 -13.84 -13.65
CA GLU A 182 2.27 -14.49 -13.60
C GLU A 182 3.22 -13.88 -12.55
N ASP A 183 3.06 -12.61 -12.20
CA ASP A 183 3.94 -11.88 -11.29
C ASP A 183 3.41 -11.84 -9.84
N ILE A 184 2.17 -12.31 -9.61
CA ILE A 184 1.50 -12.18 -8.29
C ILE A 184 2.27 -12.91 -7.19
N ASP A 185 2.79 -14.11 -7.46
CA ASP A 185 3.44 -14.92 -6.42
C ASP A 185 4.76 -14.28 -5.95
N ASP A 186 5.57 -13.77 -6.89
CA ASP A 186 6.81 -13.06 -6.59
C ASP A 186 6.53 -11.75 -5.84
N GLU A 187 5.54 -11.00 -6.29
CA GLU A 187 5.12 -9.75 -5.67
C GLU A 187 4.58 -9.98 -4.26
N LEU A 188 3.81 -11.05 -4.04
CA LEU A 188 3.28 -11.43 -2.73
C LEU A 188 4.40 -11.78 -1.75
N ALA A 189 5.40 -12.55 -2.19
CA ALA A 189 6.54 -12.92 -1.38
C ALA A 189 7.32 -11.69 -0.91
N TRP A 190 7.61 -10.77 -1.83
CA TRP A 190 8.27 -9.51 -1.52
C TRP A 190 7.42 -8.61 -0.60
N LEU A 191 6.11 -8.52 -0.83
CA LEU A 191 5.19 -7.69 -0.05
C LEU A 191 5.11 -8.13 1.41
N MET A 192 5.04 -9.44 1.66
CA MET A 192 5.03 -9.99 3.02
C MET A 192 6.35 -9.72 3.75
N GLU A 193 7.48 -9.77 3.05
CA GLU A 193 8.79 -9.39 3.61
C GLU A 193 8.87 -7.88 3.88
N ALA A 194 8.38 -7.04 2.98
CA ALA A 194 8.42 -5.59 3.12
C ALA A 194 7.51 -5.07 4.25
N ALA A 195 6.38 -5.72 4.49
CA ALA A 195 5.42 -5.32 5.52
C ALA A 195 5.82 -5.74 6.95
N THR A 196 6.74 -6.69 7.10
CA THR A 196 7.18 -7.23 8.41
C THR A 196 8.49 -6.63 8.91
N ARG A 197 9.12 -5.74 8.13
CA ARG A 197 10.36 -5.02 8.46
C ARG A 197 10.07 -3.60 8.94
#